data_AF-A0A9D6LZG0-F1
#
_entry.id   AF-A0A9D6LZG0-F1
#
_cell.length_a   1.000
_cell.length_b   1.000
_cell.length_c   1.000
_cell.angle_alpha   90.00
_cell.angle_beta   90.00
_cell.angle_gamma   90.00
#
_symmetry.space_group_name_H-M   'P 1'
#
loop_
_entity.id
_entity.type
_entity.pdbx_description
1 polymer ?
#
loop_
_entity_poly.entity_id
_entity_poly.type
_entity_poly.pdbx_seq_one_letter_code
_entity_poly.pdbx_strand_id
1 'polypeptide(L)'
;MLCTLLTIVLSWRFIQADRIWVDTFRGMTNDLVERMVGHRTRLAQENPALWHVNEDRELDGYMHLSERVDRSAMFLAAIPRAWMVVGLMGVGVAFVTPNVSVTGLAISLGGILLAQQSLASIVSGVESIAAVLRAWDQVAPLFNAAARREEKPSLVFAAPNSAERNSNHQPLITTKEISFRYRRQGRFVLERCSLTIQPGERLLLEGPSGGGKSTFAAVIAGLRNPEEGLLLLRGYDRQSIGVDVWRRRIAVAPQFHENHVFTASFLFNLLMGRRWPPTKQDIESAEEICHELGLGDLIQRMPSGLEQMVGESGWQLSHGERSRLYIARALLQNADLMIFDESFAALDPENLERALRCVLERAPALMVIAHP
;
A
#
# COMPACT_ATOMS: atom_id res chain seq x y z
N MET A 1 -22.76 -45.52 -2.97
CA MET A 1 -22.34 -44.78 -4.19
C MET A 1 -23.16 -43.51 -4.44
N LEU A 2 -24.50 -43.53 -4.36
CA LEU A 2 -25.31 -42.32 -4.63
C LEU A 2 -25.06 -41.19 -3.61
N CYS A 3 -25.07 -41.49 -2.30
CA CYS A 3 -24.85 -40.48 -1.25
C CYS A 3 -23.44 -39.87 -1.29
N THR A 4 -22.42 -40.66 -1.64
CA THR A 4 -21.04 -40.18 -1.77
C THR A 4 -20.88 -39.23 -2.95
N LEU A 5 -21.47 -39.55 -4.11
CA LEU A 5 -21.46 -38.68 -5.28
C LEU A 5 -22.23 -37.37 -5.01
N LEU A 6 -23.39 -37.47 -4.36
CA LEU A 6 -24.19 -36.31 -3.95
C LEU A 6 -23.39 -35.40 -3.00
N THR A 7 -22.68 -35.98 -2.03
CA THR A 7 -21.84 -35.22 -1.10
C THR A 7 -20.74 -34.47 -1.84
N ILE A 8 -20.01 -35.13 -2.74
CA ILE A 8 -18.94 -34.49 -3.53
C ILE A 8 -19.48 -33.31 -4.35
N VAL A 9 -20.61 -33.49 -5.04
CA VAL A 9 -21.22 -32.44 -5.86
C VAL A 9 -21.68 -31.26 -5.01
N LEU A 10 -22.33 -31.52 -3.87
CA LEU A 10 -22.79 -30.46 -2.96
C LEU A 10 -21.61 -29.73 -2.31
N SER A 11 -20.56 -30.45 -1.91
CA SER A 11 -19.31 -29.89 -1.42
C SER A 11 -18.64 -28.98 -2.46
N TRP A 12 -18.55 -29.41 -3.71
CA TRP A 12 -17.99 -28.60 -4.78
C TRP A 12 -18.81 -27.33 -5.04
N ARG A 13 -20.15 -27.44 -5.04
CA ARG A 13 -21.04 -26.27 -5.19
C ARG A 13 -20.90 -25.29 -4.04
N PHE A 14 -20.77 -25.78 -2.80
CA PHE A 14 -20.53 -24.95 -1.62
C PHE A 14 -19.20 -24.20 -1.76
N ILE A 15 -18.10 -24.89 -2.07
CA ILE A 15 -16.78 -24.28 -2.23
C ILE A 15 -16.78 -23.19 -3.31
N GLN A 16 -17.47 -23.42 -4.44
CA GLN A 16 -17.57 -22.42 -5.52
C GLN A 16 -18.39 -21.20 -5.09
N ALA A 17 -19.54 -21.40 -4.45
CA ALA A 17 -20.37 -20.29 -3.98
C ALA A 17 -19.64 -19.45 -2.92
N ASP A 18 -18.97 -20.11 -1.98
CA ASP A 18 -18.21 -19.49 -0.90
C ASP A 18 -17.02 -18.66 -1.44
N ARG A 19 -16.29 -19.17 -2.44
CA ARG A 19 -15.22 -18.41 -3.11
C ARG A 19 -15.72 -17.11 -3.73
N ILE A 20 -16.80 -17.18 -4.52
CA ILE A 20 -17.37 -16.01 -5.20
C ILE A 20 -17.82 -14.98 -4.16
N TRP A 21 -18.50 -15.43 -3.10
CA TRP A 21 -18.97 -14.55 -2.03
C TRP A 21 -17.83 -13.83 -1.31
N VAL A 22 -16.74 -14.54 -0.98
CA VAL A 22 -15.55 -13.94 -0.35
C VAL A 22 -14.87 -12.92 -1.27
N ASP A 23 -14.73 -13.22 -2.55
CA ASP A 23 -14.11 -12.29 -3.50
C ASP A 23 -14.96 -11.02 -3.69
N THR A 24 -16.29 -11.14 -3.72
CA THR A 24 -17.19 -9.98 -3.74
C THR A 24 -17.08 -9.15 -2.48
N PHE A 25 -17.07 -9.77 -1.29
CA PHE A 25 -16.89 -9.05 -0.02
C PHE A 25 -15.60 -8.23 -0.01
N ARG A 26 -14.49 -8.82 -0.48
CA ARG A 26 -13.20 -8.11 -0.61
C ARG A 26 -13.29 -6.93 -1.58
N GLY A 27 -13.89 -7.13 -2.74
CA GLY A 27 -14.11 -6.08 -3.73
C GLY A 27 -14.86 -4.89 -3.14
N MET A 28 -15.93 -5.15 -2.42
CA MET A 28 -16.72 -4.11 -1.73
C MET A 28 -15.90 -3.38 -0.67
N THR A 29 -15.10 -4.08 0.14
CA THR A 29 -14.25 -3.40 1.14
C THR A 29 -13.21 -2.48 0.50
N ASN A 30 -12.62 -2.88 -0.63
CA ASN A 30 -11.67 -2.04 -1.36
C ASN A 30 -12.35 -0.81 -1.96
N ASP A 31 -13.48 -1.00 -2.64
CA ASP A 31 -14.26 0.08 -3.23
C ASP A 31 -14.78 1.06 -2.16
N LEU A 32 -15.19 0.58 -0.98
CA LEU A 32 -15.56 1.43 0.15
C LEU A 32 -14.41 2.34 0.58
N VAL A 33 -13.19 1.80 0.69
CA VAL A 33 -12.00 2.59 1.04
C VAL A 33 -11.71 3.64 -0.04
N GLU A 34 -11.77 3.27 -1.33
CA GLU A 34 -11.59 4.21 -2.44
C GLU A 34 -12.64 5.34 -2.43
N ARG A 35 -13.91 4.99 -2.20
CA ARG A 35 -15.03 5.95 -2.07
C ARG A 35 -14.86 6.87 -0.86
N MET A 36 -14.35 6.37 0.25
CA MET A 36 -14.05 7.20 1.44
C MET A 36 -12.97 8.23 1.14
N VAL A 37 -11.88 7.83 0.46
CA VAL A 37 -10.80 8.74 0.05
C VAL A 37 -11.32 9.83 -0.92
N GLY A 38 -12.19 9.46 -1.85
CA GLY A 38 -12.80 10.37 -2.83
C GLY A 38 -14.10 11.05 -2.40
N HIS A 39 -14.55 10.88 -1.16
CA HIS A 39 -15.94 11.13 -0.76
C HIS A 39 -16.41 12.57 -1.05
N ARG A 40 -15.58 13.56 -0.72
CA ARG A 40 -15.92 14.97 -0.97
C ARG A 40 -16.05 15.29 -2.45
N THR A 41 -15.18 14.74 -3.29
CA THR A 41 -15.23 14.90 -4.74
C THR A 41 -16.49 14.23 -5.30
N ARG A 42 -16.82 13.03 -4.81
CA ARG A 42 -18.03 12.30 -5.19
C ARG A 42 -19.29 13.12 -4.91
N LEU A 43 -19.44 13.62 -3.67
CA LEU A 43 -20.61 14.42 -3.28
C LEU A 43 -20.75 15.71 -4.10
N ALA A 44 -19.63 16.34 -4.48
CA ALA A 44 -19.65 17.57 -5.26
C ALA A 44 -20.00 17.36 -6.74
N GLN A 45 -19.66 16.19 -7.31
CA GLN A 45 -19.84 15.90 -8.74
C GLN A 45 -21.09 15.06 -9.05
N GLU A 46 -21.49 14.18 -8.14
CA GLU A 46 -22.64 13.31 -8.35
C GLU A 46 -23.96 13.99 -7.97
N ASN A 47 -25.00 13.67 -8.74
CA ASN A 47 -26.35 14.07 -8.39
C ASN A 47 -26.74 13.44 -7.03
N PRO A 48 -27.24 14.23 -6.06
CA PRO A 48 -27.65 13.71 -4.75
C PRO A 48 -28.63 12.55 -4.78
N ALA A 49 -29.48 12.47 -5.81
CA ALA A 49 -30.43 11.36 -5.98
C ALA A 49 -29.74 10.01 -6.30
N LEU A 50 -28.48 10.02 -6.71
CA LEU A 50 -27.74 8.83 -7.14
C LEU A 50 -26.67 8.39 -6.14
N TRP A 51 -26.43 9.14 -5.05
CA TRP A 51 -25.32 8.88 -4.14
C TRP A 51 -25.29 7.45 -3.59
N HIS A 52 -26.44 6.82 -3.37
CA HIS A 52 -26.53 5.49 -2.75
C HIS A 52 -26.86 4.35 -3.73
N VAL A 53 -27.23 4.66 -4.97
CA VAL A 53 -27.73 3.64 -5.92
C VAL A 53 -26.70 2.55 -6.21
N ASN A 54 -25.41 2.91 -6.29
CA ASN A 54 -24.35 1.93 -6.52
C ASN A 54 -24.06 1.10 -5.27
N GLU A 55 -24.10 1.71 -4.07
CA GLU A 55 -23.92 1.03 -2.78
C GLU A 55 -25.04 0.01 -2.57
N ASP A 56 -26.30 0.40 -2.83
CA ASP A 56 -27.47 -0.47 -2.73
C ASP A 56 -27.36 -1.65 -3.71
N ARG A 57 -26.95 -1.40 -4.96
CA ARG A 57 -26.77 -2.47 -5.97
C ARG A 57 -25.68 -3.48 -5.56
N GLU A 58 -24.59 -3.00 -4.98
CA GLU A 58 -23.50 -3.86 -4.49
C GLU A 58 -23.95 -4.70 -3.29
N LEU A 59 -24.68 -4.08 -2.34
CA LEU A 59 -25.24 -4.77 -1.18
C LEU A 59 -26.27 -5.84 -1.59
N ASP A 60 -27.18 -5.53 -2.52
CA ASP A 60 -28.15 -6.50 -3.06
C ASP A 60 -27.44 -7.67 -3.74
N GLY A 61 -26.40 -7.39 -4.54
CA GLY A 61 -25.59 -8.41 -5.18
C GLY A 61 -24.91 -9.33 -4.16
N TYR A 62 -24.35 -8.75 -3.09
CA TYR A 62 -23.75 -9.49 -1.99
C TYR A 62 -24.78 -10.35 -1.23
N MET A 63 -25.96 -9.82 -0.94
CA MET A 63 -27.03 -10.56 -0.28
C MET A 63 -27.45 -11.80 -1.07
N HIS A 64 -27.63 -11.68 -2.39
CA HIS A 64 -27.95 -12.83 -3.24
C HIS A 64 -26.84 -13.90 -3.25
N LEU A 65 -25.58 -13.49 -3.19
CA LEU A 65 -24.46 -14.42 -3.08
C LEU A 65 -24.43 -15.10 -1.71
N SER A 66 -24.69 -14.37 -0.63
CA SER A 66 -24.81 -14.91 0.73
C SER A 66 -25.91 -15.96 0.81
N GLU A 67 -27.11 -15.68 0.28
CA GLU A 67 -28.20 -16.66 0.21
C GLU A 67 -27.82 -17.93 -0.56
N ARG A 68 -27.00 -17.80 -1.61
CA ARG A 68 -26.52 -18.95 -2.39
C ARG A 68 -25.58 -19.83 -1.57
N VAL A 69 -24.68 -19.22 -0.79
CA VAL A 69 -23.80 -19.92 0.14
C VAL A 69 -24.63 -20.62 1.20
N ASP A 70 -25.53 -19.91 1.88
CA ASP A 70 -26.40 -20.45 2.92
C ASP A 70 -27.23 -21.62 2.42
N ARG A 71 -27.83 -21.49 1.23
CA ARG A 71 -28.59 -22.57 0.59
C ARG A 71 -27.71 -23.78 0.32
N SER A 72 -26.49 -23.60 -0.17
CA SER A 72 -25.56 -24.70 -0.45
C SER A 72 -25.07 -25.38 0.84
N ALA A 73 -24.80 -24.62 1.89
CA ALA A 73 -24.45 -25.12 3.21
C ALA A 73 -25.61 -25.91 3.84
N MET A 74 -26.84 -25.41 3.72
CA MET A 74 -28.04 -26.10 4.19
C MET A 74 -28.22 -27.46 3.50
N PHE A 75 -28.02 -27.54 2.18
CA PHE A 75 -28.09 -28.82 1.46
C PHE A 75 -26.98 -29.79 1.89
N LEU A 76 -25.77 -29.30 2.15
CA LEU A 76 -24.66 -30.12 2.63
C LEU A 76 -24.93 -30.66 4.04
N ALA A 77 -25.41 -29.80 4.95
CA ALA A 77 -25.80 -30.16 6.32
C ALA A 77 -27.03 -31.07 6.40
N ALA A 78 -27.85 -31.12 5.34
CA ALA A 78 -29.00 -32.02 5.25
C ALA A 78 -28.58 -33.48 4.97
N ILE A 79 -27.40 -33.75 4.41
CA ILE A 79 -26.98 -35.10 4.02
C ILE A 79 -26.97 -36.08 5.21
N PRO A 80 -26.31 -35.78 6.35
CA PRO A 80 -26.30 -36.70 7.50
C PRO A 80 -27.70 -36.90 8.10
N ARG A 81 -28.54 -35.86 8.07
CA ARG A 81 -29.93 -35.91 8.57
C ARG A 81 -30.83 -36.75 7.67
N ALA A 82 -30.71 -36.60 6.35
CA ALA A 82 -31.44 -37.40 5.37
C ALA A 82 -31.06 -38.88 5.48
N TRP A 83 -29.78 -39.20 5.69
CA TRP A 83 -29.32 -40.56 5.97
C TRP A 83 -29.99 -41.15 7.22
N MET A 84 -30.10 -40.37 8.30
CA MET A 84 -30.76 -40.82 9.52
C MET A 84 -32.23 -41.16 9.28
N VAL A 85 -32.95 -40.34 8.52
CA VAL A 85 -34.36 -40.58 8.16
C VAL A 85 -34.50 -41.83 7.30
N VAL A 86 -33.65 -42.01 6.28
CA VAL A 86 -33.65 -43.20 5.43
C VAL A 86 -33.32 -44.46 6.23
N GLY A 87 -32.32 -44.39 7.12
CA GLY A 87 -31.94 -45.48 8.00
C GLY A 87 -33.08 -45.91 8.92
N LEU A 88 -33.74 -44.95 9.58
CA LEU A 88 -34.88 -45.22 10.46
C LEU A 88 -36.08 -45.80 9.70
N MET A 89 -36.36 -45.33 8.49
CA MET A 89 -37.40 -45.94 7.64
C MET A 89 -37.08 -47.40 7.31
N GLY A 90 -35.82 -47.71 6.98
CA GLY A 90 -35.37 -49.09 6.73
C GLY A 90 -35.55 -50.00 7.95
N VAL A 91 -35.21 -49.50 9.15
CA VAL A 91 -35.45 -50.20 10.41
C VAL A 91 -36.96 -50.38 10.66
N GLY A 92 -37.77 -49.36 10.39
CA GLY A 92 -39.23 -49.42 10.52
C GLY A 92 -39.87 -50.51 9.63
N VAL A 93 -39.38 -50.67 8.41
CA VAL A 93 -39.80 -51.78 7.52
C VAL A 93 -39.41 -53.14 8.10
N ALA A 94 -38.22 -53.25 8.71
CA ALA A 94 -37.79 -54.49 9.35
C ALA A 94 -38.70 -54.91 10.52
N PHE A 95 -39.28 -53.97 11.26
CA PHE A 95 -40.23 -54.28 12.33
C PHE A 95 -41.54 -54.93 11.84
N VAL A 96 -41.94 -54.70 10.59
CA VAL A 96 -43.17 -55.29 10.01
C VAL A 96 -42.92 -56.69 9.44
N THR A 97 -41.66 -57.07 9.22
CA THR A 97 -41.31 -58.38 8.65
C THR A 97 -41.21 -59.48 9.72
N PRO A 98 -41.88 -60.65 9.55
CA PRO A 98 -42.14 -61.61 10.63
C PRO A 98 -40.92 -62.43 11.13
N ASN A 99 -39.70 -62.21 10.64
CA ASN A 99 -38.52 -63.05 10.95
C ASN A 99 -37.26 -62.23 11.33
N VAL A 100 -37.42 -61.07 11.99
CA VAL A 100 -36.27 -60.23 12.32
C VAL A 100 -35.66 -60.58 13.68
N SER A 101 -34.35 -60.86 13.67
CA SER A 101 -33.56 -61.05 14.89
C SER A 101 -33.27 -59.71 15.59
N VAL A 102 -33.36 -59.70 16.92
CA VAL A 102 -32.99 -58.54 17.77
C VAL A 102 -31.54 -58.08 17.53
N THR A 103 -30.61 -59.02 17.33
CA THR A 103 -29.22 -58.70 16.98
C THR A 103 -29.11 -58.00 15.62
N GLY A 104 -29.96 -58.34 14.65
CA GLY A 104 -30.00 -57.67 13.35
C GLY A 104 -30.45 -56.21 13.45
N LEU A 105 -31.42 -55.91 14.32
CA LEU A 105 -31.88 -54.55 14.59
C LEU A 105 -30.83 -53.72 15.35
N ALA A 106 -30.11 -54.32 16.30
CA ALA A 106 -29.04 -53.64 17.01
C ALA A 106 -27.87 -53.29 16.08
N ILE A 107 -27.48 -54.21 15.19
CA ILE A 107 -26.43 -53.99 14.19
C ILE A 107 -26.85 -52.91 13.18
N SER A 108 -28.10 -52.91 12.71
CA SER A 108 -28.58 -51.90 11.77
C SER A 108 -28.64 -50.51 12.41
N LEU A 109 -29.14 -50.39 13.64
CA LEU A 109 -29.16 -49.13 14.38
C LEU A 109 -27.74 -48.60 14.61
N GLY A 110 -26.81 -49.46 15.04
CA GLY A 110 -25.39 -49.11 15.20
C GLY A 110 -24.76 -48.65 13.88
N GLY A 111 -25.03 -49.35 12.78
CA GLY A 111 -24.57 -48.97 11.44
C GLY A 111 -25.11 -47.62 10.97
N ILE A 112 -26.38 -47.32 11.25
CA ILE A 112 -27.00 -46.03 10.91
C ILE A 112 -26.34 -44.89 11.66
N LEU A 113 -26.13 -45.04 12.98
CA LEU A 113 -25.49 -44.02 13.82
C LEU A 113 -24.03 -43.77 13.42
N LEU A 114 -23.25 -44.83 13.19
CA LEU A 114 -21.86 -44.71 12.74
C LEU A 114 -21.77 -44.03 11.36
N ALA A 115 -22.65 -44.39 10.44
CA ALA A 115 -22.69 -43.76 9.12
C ALA A 115 -23.15 -42.28 9.21
N GLN A 116 -24.09 -41.95 10.09
CA GLN A 116 -24.49 -40.56 10.35
C GLN A 116 -23.32 -39.73 10.90
N GLN A 117 -22.58 -40.27 11.88
CA GLN A 117 -21.42 -39.61 12.46
C GLN A 117 -20.30 -39.42 11.44
N SER A 118 -20.03 -40.44 10.62
CA SER A 118 -19.03 -40.37 9.55
C SER A 118 -19.42 -39.37 8.45
N LEU A 119 -20.70 -39.28 8.09
CA LEU A 119 -21.15 -38.30 7.11
C LEU A 119 -21.03 -36.86 7.66
N ALA A 120 -21.36 -36.66 8.93
CA ALA A 120 -21.21 -35.36 9.58
C ALA A 120 -19.75 -34.92 9.70
N SER A 121 -18.83 -35.84 10.00
CA SER A 121 -17.39 -35.53 10.04
C SER A 121 -16.82 -35.20 8.65
N ILE A 122 -17.30 -35.86 7.60
CA ILE A 122 -16.92 -35.53 6.21
C ILE A 122 -17.40 -34.13 5.83
N VAL A 123 -18.66 -33.79 6.13
CA VAL A 123 -19.24 -32.48 5.83
C VAL A 123 -18.46 -31.36 6.53
N SER A 124 -18.24 -31.49 7.84
CA SER A 124 -17.43 -30.52 8.60
C SER A 124 -15.97 -30.45 8.16
N GLY A 125 -15.40 -31.59 7.73
CA GLY A 125 -14.06 -31.65 7.13
C GLY A 125 -13.98 -30.85 5.82
N VAL A 126 -14.97 -30.96 4.95
CA VAL A 126 -15.06 -30.16 3.71
C VAL A 126 -15.15 -28.67 4.03
N GLU A 127 -16.00 -28.26 4.97
CA GLU A 127 -16.12 -26.86 5.41
C GLU A 127 -14.79 -26.34 5.95
N SER A 128 -14.08 -27.14 6.75
CA SER A 128 -12.76 -26.82 7.29
C SER A 128 -11.72 -26.65 6.18
N ILE A 129 -11.70 -27.54 5.20
CA ILE A 129 -10.79 -27.44 4.05
C ILE A 129 -11.09 -26.19 3.23
N ALA A 130 -12.37 -25.89 2.97
CA ALA A 130 -12.79 -24.67 2.28
C ALA A 130 -12.32 -23.42 3.02
N ALA A 131 -12.46 -23.38 4.35
CA ALA A 131 -11.96 -22.30 5.20
C ALA A 131 -10.43 -22.16 5.13
N VAL A 132 -9.68 -23.26 5.17
CA VAL A 132 -8.21 -23.24 5.06
C VAL A 132 -7.76 -22.70 3.70
N LEU A 133 -8.38 -23.15 2.59
CA LEU A 133 -8.06 -22.66 1.26
C LEU A 133 -8.31 -21.15 1.14
N ARG A 134 -9.44 -20.67 1.66
CA ARG A 134 -9.75 -19.23 1.69
C ARG A 134 -8.76 -18.42 2.51
N ALA A 135 -8.35 -18.94 3.67
CA ALA A 135 -7.35 -18.29 4.51
C ALA A 135 -5.99 -18.25 3.80
N TRP A 136 -5.62 -19.34 3.14
CA TRP A 136 -4.38 -19.40 2.36
C TRP A 136 -4.37 -18.38 1.22
N ASP A 137 -5.45 -18.23 0.46
CA ASP A 137 -5.54 -17.24 -0.62
C ASP A 137 -5.33 -15.80 -0.11
N GLN A 138 -5.66 -15.50 1.15
CA GLN A 138 -5.45 -14.19 1.78
C GLN A 138 -4.01 -13.99 2.25
N VAL A 139 -3.43 -15.01 2.86
CA VAL A 139 -2.15 -14.86 3.57
C VAL A 139 -0.96 -15.20 2.65
N ALA A 140 -1.14 -16.03 1.63
CA ALA A 140 -0.08 -16.40 0.69
C ALA A 140 0.58 -15.18 -0.01
N PRO A 141 -0.15 -14.14 -0.47
CA PRO A 141 0.48 -12.93 -0.99
C PRO A 141 1.36 -12.21 0.04
N LEU A 142 0.96 -12.19 1.32
CA LEU A 142 1.73 -11.57 2.40
C LEU A 142 3.03 -12.35 2.65
N PHE A 143 2.96 -13.69 2.69
CA PHE A 143 4.15 -14.54 2.81
C PHE A 143 5.08 -14.41 1.60
N ASN A 144 4.53 -14.38 0.38
CA ASN A 144 5.30 -14.20 -0.84
C ASN A 144 5.97 -12.81 -0.88
N ALA A 145 5.30 -11.77 -0.38
CA ALA A 145 5.86 -10.44 -0.26
C ALA A 145 6.97 -10.39 0.81
N ALA A 146 6.75 -11.01 1.98
CA ALA A 146 7.76 -11.09 3.04
C ALA A 146 8.97 -11.93 2.64
N ALA A 147 8.78 -12.96 1.80
CA ALA A 147 9.84 -13.80 1.26
C ALA A 147 10.69 -13.08 0.21
N ARG A 148 10.21 -11.99 -0.41
CA ARG A 148 11.04 -11.09 -1.21
C ARG A 148 11.96 -10.33 -0.27
N ARG A 149 13.05 -10.97 0.12
CA ARG A 149 14.14 -10.34 0.87
C ARG A 149 14.68 -9.22 -0.01
N GLU A 150 14.56 -7.96 0.42
CA GLU A 150 15.38 -6.90 -0.17
C GLU A 150 16.84 -7.34 0.02
N GLU A 151 17.54 -7.60 -1.09
CA GLU A 151 18.96 -7.92 -1.08
C GLU A 151 19.71 -6.75 -0.43
N LYS A 152 19.93 -6.83 0.88
CA LYS A 152 20.89 -5.95 1.53
C LYS A 152 22.25 -6.32 0.95
N PRO A 153 22.97 -5.39 0.32
CA PRO A 153 24.27 -5.70 -0.24
C PRO A 153 25.15 -6.34 0.83
N SER A 154 25.74 -7.48 0.50
CA SER A 154 26.62 -8.26 1.39
C SER A 154 27.88 -7.48 1.77
N LEU A 155 28.24 -6.47 0.98
CA LEU A 155 29.32 -5.53 1.20
C LEU A 155 28.79 -4.13 0.88
N VAL A 156 28.48 -3.35 1.90
CA VAL A 156 28.35 -1.89 1.75
C VAL A 156 29.77 -1.35 1.72
N PHE A 157 30.25 -0.91 0.55
CA PHE A 157 31.45 -0.08 0.54
C PHE A 157 31.15 1.13 1.42
N ALA A 158 31.98 1.36 2.45
CA ALA A 158 31.74 2.39 3.45
C ALA A 158 31.31 3.68 2.75
N ALA A 159 30.15 4.20 3.15
CA ALA A 159 29.59 5.40 2.54
C ALA A 159 30.68 6.49 2.43
N PRO A 160 30.73 7.24 1.32
CA PRO A 160 31.75 8.26 1.10
C PRO A 160 31.88 9.15 2.34
N ASN A 161 33.07 9.17 2.96
CA ASN A 161 33.32 9.94 4.17
C ASN A 161 32.97 11.42 3.94
N SER A 162 32.69 12.16 5.01
CA SER A 162 32.47 13.62 4.94
C SER A 162 33.60 14.38 4.22
N ALA A 163 34.81 13.82 4.16
CA ALA A 163 35.93 14.34 3.37
C ALA A 163 35.68 14.28 1.85
N GLU A 164 34.96 13.28 1.34
CA GLU A 164 34.63 13.16 -0.09
C GLU A 164 33.47 14.07 -0.52
N ARG A 165 32.64 14.56 0.42
CA ARG A 165 31.60 15.57 0.13
C ARG A 165 32.19 16.79 -0.60
N ASN A 166 33.41 17.17 -0.24
CA ASN A 166 34.12 18.36 -0.73
C ASN A 166 35.08 18.08 -1.90
N SER A 167 35.11 16.85 -2.42
CA SER A 167 35.91 16.55 -3.62
C SER A 167 35.20 17.09 -4.88
N ASN A 168 35.63 18.26 -5.35
CA ASN A 168 35.05 18.91 -6.54
C ASN A 168 35.39 18.21 -7.88
N HIS A 169 36.15 17.12 -7.85
CA HIS A 169 36.65 16.46 -9.07
C HIS A 169 35.75 15.33 -9.56
N GLN A 170 34.79 14.86 -8.75
CA GLN A 170 33.91 13.76 -9.12
C GLN A 170 32.45 14.24 -9.22
N PRO A 171 31.73 13.91 -10.31
CA PRO A 171 30.32 14.23 -10.42
C PRO A 171 29.51 13.66 -9.26
N LEU A 172 28.54 14.42 -8.78
CA LEU A 172 27.63 13.99 -7.73
C LEU A 172 26.69 12.88 -8.25
N ILE A 173 26.01 13.12 -9.37
CA ILE A 173 25.20 12.10 -10.06
C ILE A 173 25.70 11.94 -11.49
N THR A 174 25.73 10.71 -11.97
CA THR A 174 25.93 10.42 -13.39
C THR A 174 24.89 9.41 -13.85
N THR A 175 24.08 9.81 -14.81
CA THR A 175 23.16 8.94 -15.54
C THR A 175 23.62 8.81 -16.99
N LYS A 176 23.69 7.57 -17.49
CA LYS A 176 24.03 7.28 -18.89
C LYS A 176 23.00 6.34 -19.48
N GLU A 177 22.37 6.76 -20.56
CA GLU A 177 21.42 6.00 -21.35
C GLU A 177 20.32 5.32 -20.50
N ILE A 178 19.78 6.04 -19.51
CA ILE A 178 18.72 5.52 -18.64
C ILE A 178 17.44 5.30 -19.44
N SER A 179 16.95 4.07 -19.41
CA SER A 179 15.63 3.71 -19.94
C SER A 179 14.75 3.10 -18.85
N PHE A 180 13.49 3.51 -18.81
CA PHE A 180 12.54 3.07 -17.78
C PHE A 180 11.10 2.97 -18.31
N ARG A 181 10.36 1.96 -17.85
CA ARG A 181 8.92 1.80 -18.05
C ARG A 181 8.25 1.27 -16.79
N TYR A 182 6.99 1.66 -16.55
CA TYR A 182 6.23 1.23 -15.36
C TYR A 182 5.75 -0.22 -15.43
N ARG A 183 5.43 -0.70 -16.62
CA ARG A 183 4.98 -2.08 -16.87
C ARG A 183 5.95 -2.73 -17.82
N ARG A 184 6.30 -3.99 -17.56
CA ARG A 184 7.24 -4.76 -18.39
C ARG A 184 6.79 -4.91 -19.86
N GLN A 185 5.50 -4.77 -20.15
CA GLN A 185 4.96 -4.76 -21.52
C GLN A 185 4.49 -3.36 -21.96
N GLY A 186 4.80 -2.33 -21.18
CA GLY A 186 4.46 -0.94 -21.48
C GLY A 186 5.50 -0.26 -22.37
N ARG A 187 5.17 0.95 -22.80
CA ARG A 187 6.11 1.85 -23.49
C ARG A 187 7.14 2.40 -22.50
N PHE A 188 8.33 2.70 -23.01
CA PHE A 188 9.32 3.46 -22.27
C PHE A 188 8.81 4.87 -22.00
N VAL A 189 8.95 5.31 -20.75
CA VAL A 189 8.69 6.69 -20.33
C VAL A 189 9.98 7.50 -20.40
N LEU A 190 11.11 6.84 -20.13
CA LEU A 190 12.45 7.38 -20.31
C LEU A 190 13.15 6.53 -21.35
N GLU A 191 13.74 7.18 -22.35
CA GLU A 191 14.45 6.53 -23.46
C GLU A 191 15.87 7.10 -23.54
N ARG A 192 16.86 6.32 -23.09
CA ARG A 192 18.29 6.64 -23.14
C ARG A 192 18.66 8.03 -22.59
N CYS A 193 18.02 8.45 -21.50
CA CYS A 193 18.30 9.74 -20.88
C CYS A 193 19.68 9.75 -20.21
N SER A 194 20.47 10.80 -20.47
CA SER A 194 21.81 10.99 -19.86
C SER A 194 21.92 12.37 -19.24
N LEU A 195 22.41 12.46 -18.01
CA LEU A 195 22.58 13.68 -17.23
C LEU A 195 23.76 13.50 -16.27
N THR A 196 24.57 14.54 -16.13
CA THR A 196 25.62 14.59 -15.10
C THR A 196 25.37 15.80 -14.23
N ILE A 197 25.37 15.62 -12.92
CA ILE A 197 25.16 16.69 -11.93
C ILE A 197 26.45 16.84 -11.14
N GLN A 198 27.01 18.05 -11.10
CA GLN A 198 28.18 18.40 -10.31
C GLN A 198 27.77 18.81 -8.88
N PRO A 199 28.67 18.67 -7.89
CA PRO A 199 28.47 19.29 -6.58
C PRO A 199 28.23 20.80 -6.70
N GLY A 200 27.27 21.37 -5.97
CA GLY A 200 26.95 22.81 -6.08
C GLY A 200 25.99 23.16 -7.22
N GLU A 201 25.75 22.25 -8.16
CA GLU A 201 24.99 22.56 -9.36
C GLU A 201 23.49 22.73 -9.05
N ARG A 202 22.87 23.67 -9.77
CA ARG A 202 21.44 23.98 -9.67
C ARG A 202 20.83 23.79 -11.05
N LEU A 203 19.91 22.85 -11.16
CA LEU A 203 19.28 22.41 -12.40
C LEU A 203 17.79 22.71 -12.35
N LEU A 204 17.28 23.21 -13.47
CA LEU A 204 15.85 23.35 -13.71
C LEU A 204 15.47 22.40 -14.85
N LEU A 205 14.61 21.42 -14.56
CA LEU A 205 14.09 20.47 -15.53
C LEU A 205 12.68 20.92 -15.96
N GLU A 206 12.59 21.45 -17.17
CA GLU A 206 11.35 21.92 -17.78
C GLU A 206 10.89 21.00 -18.92
N GLY A 207 9.60 21.05 -19.20
CA GLY A 207 9.00 20.34 -20.32
C GLY A 207 7.52 20.07 -20.12
N PRO A 208 6.84 19.54 -21.16
CA PRO A 208 5.41 19.29 -21.11
C PRO A 208 5.02 18.30 -20.01
N SER A 209 3.76 18.36 -19.56
CA SER A 209 3.20 17.34 -18.68
C SER A 209 3.22 15.96 -19.35
N GLY A 210 3.51 14.92 -18.57
CA GLY A 210 3.70 13.55 -19.07
C GLY A 210 5.05 13.26 -19.74
N GLY A 211 5.95 14.25 -19.86
CA GLY A 211 7.29 14.06 -20.48
C GLY A 211 8.30 13.24 -19.65
N GLY A 212 7.89 12.61 -18.55
CA GLY A 212 8.75 11.73 -17.75
C GLY A 212 9.64 12.42 -16.71
N LYS A 213 9.55 13.75 -16.52
CA LYS A 213 10.40 14.51 -15.58
C LYS A 213 10.41 13.96 -14.15
N SER A 214 9.23 13.83 -13.54
CA SER A 214 9.04 13.23 -12.21
C SER A 214 9.53 11.79 -12.15
N THR A 215 9.36 11.03 -13.24
CA THR A 215 9.85 9.66 -13.35
C THR A 215 11.38 9.62 -13.37
N PHE A 216 12.04 10.53 -14.08
CA PHE A 216 13.48 10.64 -14.11
C PHE A 216 14.05 11.04 -12.75
N ALA A 217 13.42 12.01 -12.08
CA ALA A 217 13.76 12.38 -10.71
C ALA A 217 13.61 11.21 -9.72
N ALA A 218 12.53 10.43 -9.84
CA ALA A 218 12.33 9.23 -9.02
C ALA A 218 13.38 8.14 -9.27
N VAL A 219 13.88 8.01 -10.51
CA VAL A 219 15.01 7.13 -10.84
C VAL A 219 16.30 7.65 -10.20
N ILE A 220 16.64 8.94 -10.37
CA ILE A 220 17.82 9.56 -9.76
C ILE A 220 17.81 9.39 -8.23
N ALA A 221 16.66 9.63 -7.59
CA ALA A 221 16.48 9.46 -6.15
C ALA A 221 16.53 8.00 -5.67
N GLY A 222 16.58 7.03 -6.58
CA GLY A 222 16.57 5.62 -6.22
C GLY A 222 15.23 5.16 -5.63
N LEU A 223 14.13 5.82 -6.01
CA LEU A 223 12.77 5.35 -5.74
C LEU A 223 12.35 4.30 -6.77
N ARG A 224 12.91 4.37 -7.98
CA ARG A 224 12.73 3.40 -9.06
C ARG A 224 14.08 2.91 -9.57
N ASN A 225 14.16 1.66 -9.96
CA ASN A 225 15.34 1.11 -10.64
C ASN A 225 15.13 1.24 -12.16
N PRO A 226 16.11 1.75 -12.91
CA PRO A 226 16.05 1.75 -14.38
C PRO A 226 16.08 0.32 -14.92
N GLU A 227 15.51 0.09 -16.11
CA GLU A 227 15.63 -1.19 -16.81
C GLU A 227 16.96 -1.31 -17.56
N GLU A 228 17.44 -0.18 -18.11
CA GLU A 228 18.70 -0.09 -18.85
C GLU A 228 19.45 1.19 -18.48
N GLY A 229 20.75 1.20 -18.73
CA GLY A 229 21.63 2.33 -18.48
C GLY A 229 22.37 2.25 -17.15
N LEU A 230 23.11 3.30 -16.84
CA LEU A 230 23.99 3.39 -15.68
C LEU A 230 23.59 4.59 -14.81
N LEU A 231 23.40 4.35 -13.51
CA LEU A 231 23.11 5.36 -12.51
C LEU A 231 24.17 5.28 -11.40
N LEU A 232 24.97 6.35 -11.26
CA LEU A 232 26.05 6.45 -10.28
C LEU A 232 25.83 7.67 -9.37
N LEU A 233 26.11 7.48 -8.07
CA LEU A 233 26.25 8.53 -7.07
C LEU A 233 27.72 8.57 -6.65
N ARG A 234 28.41 9.68 -6.95
CA ARG A 234 29.86 9.83 -6.72
C ARG A 234 30.67 8.65 -7.27
N GLY A 235 30.31 8.20 -8.48
CA GLY A 235 30.96 7.08 -9.17
C GLY A 235 30.57 5.68 -8.70
N TYR A 236 29.78 5.54 -7.64
CA TYR A 236 29.31 4.23 -7.16
C TYR A 236 27.88 3.97 -7.62
N ASP A 237 27.60 2.74 -8.02
CA ASP A 237 26.24 2.33 -8.34
C ASP A 237 25.43 2.01 -7.07
N ARG A 238 24.12 1.89 -7.23
CA ARG A 238 23.19 1.66 -6.13
C ARG A 238 23.43 0.33 -5.40
N GLN A 239 23.89 -0.72 -6.10
CA GLN A 239 24.13 -2.01 -5.47
C GLN A 239 25.36 -1.96 -4.56
N SER A 240 26.38 -1.18 -4.93
CA SER A 240 27.61 -1.04 -4.13
C SER A 240 27.42 -0.30 -2.80
N ILE A 241 26.62 0.77 -2.78
CA ILE A 241 26.43 1.60 -1.56
C ILE A 241 25.18 1.22 -0.76
N GLY A 242 24.22 0.52 -1.39
CA GLY A 242 22.95 0.16 -0.80
C GLY A 242 21.90 1.28 -0.83
N VAL A 243 20.64 0.84 -0.82
CA VAL A 243 19.45 1.70 -0.97
C VAL A 243 19.33 2.74 0.14
N ASP A 244 19.62 2.34 1.39
CA ASP A 244 19.49 3.21 2.55
C ASP A 244 20.49 4.38 2.49
N VAL A 245 21.73 4.11 2.09
CA VAL A 245 22.76 5.15 1.92
C VAL A 245 22.40 6.05 0.75
N TRP A 246 21.97 5.49 -0.39
CA TRP A 246 21.51 6.25 -1.55
C TRP A 246 20.41 7.24 -1.18
N ARG A 247 19.36 6.76 -0.49
CA ARG A 247 18.19 7.57 -0.11
C ARG A 247 18.48 8.59 1.01
N ARG A 248 19.54 8.41 1.79
CA ARG A 248 20.02 9.45 2.73
C ARG A 248 20.80 10.56 2.04
N ARG A 249 21.33 10.29 0.84
CA ARG A 249 22.15 11.24 0.07
C ARG A 249 21.33 12.07 -0.91
N ILE A 250 20.10 11.67 -1.21
CA ILE A 250 19.21 12.39 -2.12
C ILE A 250 17.85 12.57 -1.43
N ALA A 251 17.45 13.82 -1.21
CA ALA A 251 16.14 14.17 -0.67
C ALA A 251 15.20 14.58 -1.80
N VAL A 252 13.95 14.14 -1.72
CA VAL A 252 12.90 14.49 -2.70
C VAL A 252 11.72 15.10 -1.98
N ALA A 253 11.30 16.27 -2.42
CA ALA A 253 9.99 16.84 -2.14
C ALA A 253 9.09 16.56 -3.35
N PRO A 254 8.04 15.73 -3.20
CA PRO A 254 7.16 15.39 -4.32
C PRO A 254 6.18 16.53 -4.62
N GLN A 255 5.30 16.27 -5.59
CA GLN A 255 4.26 17.22 -6.00
C GLN A 255 3.30 17.53 -4.87
N PHE A 256 2.73 18.73 -4.89
CA PHE A 256 1.90 19.23 -3.80
C PHE A 256 0.75 18.27 -3.41
N HIS A 257 0.12 17.58 -4.37
CA HIS A 257 -1.00 16.68 -4.09
C HIS A 257 -0.57 15.30 -3.56
N GLU A 258 0.71 14.94 -3.69
CA GLU A 258 1.29 13.70 -3.16
C GLU A 258 1.80 13.86 -1.72
N ASN A 259 1.79 15.09 -1.20
CA ASN A 259 2.29 15.45 0.11
C ASN A 259 1.34 15.03 1.25
N HIS A 260 1.56 13.86 1.84
CA HIS A 260 0.78 13.33 2.98
C HIS A 260 1.29 13.73 4.39
N VAL A 261 0.60 14.66 5.06
CA VAL A 261 0.91 15.02 6.45
C VAL A 261 0.28 13.98 7.37
N PHE A 262 1.11 13.30 8.17
CA PHE A 262 0.64 12.28 9.09
C PHE A 262 -0.06 12.90 10.30
N THR A 263 -1.05 12.18 10.82
CA THR A 263 -1.71 12.50 12.09
C THR A 263 -0.76 12.29 13.28
N ALA A 264 0.11 13.25 13.51
CA ALA A 264 1.21 13.23 14.49
C ALA A 264 1.64 14.68 14.82
N SER A 265 2.64 14.87 15.69
CA SER A 265 3.14 16.22 15.97
C SER A 265 3.73 16.89 14.73
N PHE A 266 3.70 18.22 14.68
CA PHE A 266 4.32 19.00 13.62
C PHE A 266 5.83 18.72 13.54
N LEU A 267 6.48 18.58 14.69
CA LEU A 267 7.89 18.18 14.82
C LEU A 267 8.16 16.81 14.21
N PHE A 268 7.31 15.81 14.48
CA PHE A 268 7.44 14.50 13.89
C PHE A 268 7.37 14.56 12.36
N ASN A 269 6.43 15.34 11.83
CA ASN A 269 6.29 15.55 10.39
C ASN A 269 7.49 16.29 9.77
N LEU A 270 8.14 17.22 10.49
CA LEU A 270 9.34 17.92 10.04
C LEU A 270 10.57 17.01 9.98
N LEU A 271 10.78 16.21 11.02
CA LEU A 271 12.00 15.41 11.18
C LEU A 271 11.92 14.03 10.52
N MET A 272 10.93 13.81 9.66
CA MET A 272 10.85 12.59 8.85
C MET A 272 12.09 12.43 7.96
N GLY A 273 12.75 11.29 8.10
CA GLY A 273 14.02 11.00 7.43
C GLY A 273 15.26 11.31 8.29
N ARG A 274 15.08 11.88 9.49
CA ARG A 274 16.13 12.00 10.51
C ARG A 274 15.94 10.95 11.62
N ARG A 275 16.85 10.98 12.59
CA ARG A 275 16.78 10.13 13.80
C ARG A 275 15.55 10.50 14.64
N TRP A 276 14.96 9.50 15.28
CA TRP A 276 13.90 9.67 16.27
C TRP A 276 14.19 8.82 17.51
N PRO A 277 14.06 9.34 18.75
CA PRO A 277 13.67 10.71 19.12
C PRO A 277 14.71 11.77 18.71
N PRO A 278 14.28 13.04 18.55
CA PRO A 278 15.14 14.11 18.09
C PRO A 278 16.12 14.58 19.16
N THR A 279 17.28 15.09 18.74
CA THR A 279 18.22 15.78 19.64
C THR A 279 17.85 17.26 19.74
N LYS A 280 18.40 17.98 20.74
CA LYS A 280 18.19 19.44 20.87
C LYS A 280 18.58 20.20 19.59
N GLN A 281 19.70 19.81 18.98
CA GLN A 281 20.17 20.40 17.72
C GLN A 281 19.20 20.14 16.55
N ASP A 282 18.53 18.98 16.52
CA ASP A 282 17.53 18.70 15.49
C ASP A 282 16.30 19.62 15.63
N ILE A 283 15.88 19.89 16.87
CA ILE A 283 14.76 20.80 17.18
C ILE A 283 15.14 22.23 16.82
N GLU A 284 16.31 22.71 17.26
CA GLU A 284 16.81 24.07 16.93
C GLU A 284 16.91 24.28 15.41
N SER A 285 17.43 23.28 14.68
CA SER A 285 17.50 23.33 13.21
C SER A 285 16.11 23.37 12.57
N ALA A 286 15.14 22.66 13.14
CA ALA A 286 13.76 22.66 12.66
C ALA A 286 13.08 24.01 12.88
N GLU A 287 13.27 24.63 14.05
CA GLU A 287 12.78 25.98 14.35
C GLU A 287 13.37 27.02 13.39
N GLU A 288 14.68 26.98 13.17
CA GLU A 288 15.39 27.90 12.28
C GLU A 288 14.87 27.80 10.83
N ILE A 289 14.80 26.60 10.27
CA ILE A 289 14.28 26.37 8.91
C ILE A 289 12.81 26.79 8.81
N CYS A 290 11.99 26.49 9.83
CA CYS A 290 10.60 26.94 9.84
C CYS A 290 10.48 28.46 9.85
N HIS A 291 11.34 29.16 10.59
CA HIS A 291 11.35 30.62 10.60
C HIS A 291 11.74 31.19 9.22
N GLU A 292 12.80 30.67 8.60
CA GLU A 292 13.23 31.08 7.25
C GLU A 292 12.17 30.85 6.17
N LEU A 293 11.39 29.77 6.29
CA LEU A 293 10.28 29.48 5.39
C LEU A 293 8.99 30.26 5.73
N GLY A 294 9.01 31.14 6.72
CA GLY A 294 7.85 31.93 7.13
C GLY A 294 6.75 31.11 7.80
N LEU A 295 7.09 30.00 8.44
CA LEU A 295 6.17 29.18 9.26
C LEU A 295 6.13 29.64 10.72
N GLY A 296 6.89 30.66 11.11
CA GLY A 296 6.93 31.18 12.48
C GLY A 296 5.55 31.58 13.01
N ASP A 297 4.77 32.36 12.25
CA ASP A 297 3.43 32.80 12.66
C ASP A 297 2.44 31.63 12.78
N LEU A 298 2.62 30.57 11.97
CA LEU A 298 1.84 29.35 12.11
C LEU A 298 2.19 28.65 13.44
N ILE A 299 3.48 28.48 13.74
CA ILE A 299 3.94 27.82 14.96
C ILE A 299 3.49 28.59 16.21
N GLN A 300 3.52 29.93 16.18
CA GLN A 300 3.04 30.76 17.29
C GLN A 300 1.53 30.66 17.51
N ARG A 301 0.74 30.47 16.44
CA ARG A 301 -0.72 30.26 16.55
C ARG A 301 -1.09 28.87 17.08
N MET A 302 -0.19 27.90 16.98
CA MET A 302 -0.42 26.54 17.46
C MET A 302 -0.22 26.46 19.00
N PRO A 303 -1.23 26.02 19.78
CA PRO A 303 -1.15 26.01 21.25
C PRO A 303 0.04 25.22 21.81
N SER A 304 0.43 24.15 21.14
CA SER A 304 1.57 23.31 21.53
C SER A 304 2.81 23.53 20.66
N GLY A 305 2.87 24.61 19.89
CA GLY A 305 3.97 24.92 18.98
C GLY A 305 4.32 23.74 18.06
N LEU A 306 5.59 23.35 18.05
CA LEU A 306 6.08 22.21 17.27
C LEU A 306 5.49 20.85 17.71
N GLU A 307 5.05 20.71 18.95
CA GLU A 307 4.42 19.47 19.43
C GLU A 307 2.92 19.38 19.09
N GLN A 308 2.38 20.40 18.42
CA GLN A 308 0.98 20.41 18.01
C GLN A 308 0.68 19.24 17.07
N MET A 309 -0.36 18.48 17.41
CA MET A 309 -0.89 17.44 16.52
C MET A 309 -1.45 18.09 15.25
N VAL A 310 -0.96 17.65 14.10
CA VAL A 310 -1.40 18.05 12.74
C VAL A 310 -1.91 16.84 11.98
N GLY A 311 -2.50 17.04 10.80
CA GLY A 311 -3.04 15.97 9.96
C GLY A 311 -4.57 15.92 9.98
N GLU A 312 -5.16 14.79 9.61
CA GLU A 312 -6.61 14.68 9.39
C GLU A 312 -7.45 14.96 10.64
N SER A 313 -7.00 14.50 11.81
CA SER A 313 -7.68 14.75 13.10
C SER A 313 -7.02 15.85 13.94
N GLY A 314 -5.99 16.51 13.42
CA GLY A 314 -5.22 17.54 14.13
C GLY A 314 -5.50 18.95 13.60
N TRP A 315 -4.59 19.87 13.91
CA TRP A 315 -4.58 21.21 13.34
C TRP A 315 -4.50 21.13 11.81
N GLN A 316 -5.44 21.81 11.15
CA GLN A 316 -5.52 21.82 9.69
C GLN A 316 -4.56 22.83 9.10
N LEU A 317 -3.65 22.34 8.25
CA LEU A 317 -2.70 23.16 7.52
C LEU A 317 -3.27 23.56 6.16
N SER A 318 -3.12 24.82 5.80
CA SER A 318 -3.41 25.31 4.44
C SER A 318 -2.49 24.65 3.39
N HIS A 319 -2.84 24.80 2.12
CA HIS A 319 -2.06 24.23 1.01
C HIS A 319 -0.62 24.80 1.00
N GLY A 320 -0.45 26.11 1.16
CA GLY A 320 0.88 26.74 1.24
C GLY A 320 1.67 26.38 2.50
N GLU A 321 1.01 26.21 3.66
CA GLU A 321 1.68 25.74 4.89
C GLU A 321 2.13 24.28 4.76
N ARG A 322 1.33 23.42 4.13
CA ARG A 322 1.73 22.04 3.80
C ARG A 322 2.94 22.05 2.88
N SER A 323 2.90 22.74 1.74
CA SER A 323 4.04 22.81 0.82
C SER A 323 5.34 23.22 1.54
N ARG A 324 5.30 24.26 2.38
CA ARG A 324 6.45 24.72 3.16
C ARG A 324 6.92 23.71 4.21
N LEU A 325 6.01 22.97 4.86
CA LEU A 325 6.37 21.85 5.74
C LEU A 325 7.17 20.76 4.99
N TYR A 326 6.82 20.48 3.73
CA TYR A 326 7.57 19.53 2.90
C TYR A 326 8.93 20.04 2.48
N ILE A 327 9.01 21.32 2.14
CA ILE A 327 10.29 21.97 1.83
C ILE A 327 11.19 21.91 3.07
N ALA A 328 10.66 22.27 4.25
CA ALA A 328 11.37 22.17 5.52
C ALA A 328 11.87 20.73 5.77
N ARG A 329 11.01 19.72 5.59
CA ARG A 329 11.35 18.31 5.74
C ARG A 329 12.51 17.90 4.82
N ALA A 330 12.49 18.31 3.55
CA ALA A 330 13.56 17.99 2.61
C ALA A 330 14.88 18.68 2.99
N LEU A 331 14.84 19.96 3.35
CA LEU A 331 16.02 20.72 3.81
C LEU A 331 16.63 20.12 5.08
N LEU A 332 15.78 19.72 6.02
CA LEU A 332 16.20 19.07 7.26
C LEU A 332 16.92 17.75 7.02
N GLN A 333 16.76 17.05 5.89
CA GLN A 333 17.52 15.81 5.66
C GLN A 333 19.00 16.05 5.39
N ASN A 334 19.41 17.27 5.03
CA ASN A 334 20.81 17.63 4.72
C ASN A 334 21.46 16.66 3.70
N ALA A 335 20.69 16.32 2.66
CA ALA A 335 21.11 15.45 1.57
C ALA A 335 22.11 16.16 0.63
N ASP A 336 22.90 15.38 -0.11
CA ASP A 336 23.89 15.91 -1.06
C ASP A 336 23.20 16.51 -2.31
N LEU A 337 22.06 15.94 -2.73
CA LEU A 337 21.20 16.46 -3.78
C LEU A 337 19.76 16.60 -3.26
N MET A 338 19.14 17.74 -3.52
CA MET A 338 17.72 17.97 -3.22
C MET A 338 16.94 18.12 -4.52
N ILE A 339 15.83 17.38 -4.63
CA ILE A 339 14.95 17.41 -5.78
C ILE A 339 13.57 17.93 -5.34
N PHE A 340 13.10 18.99 -5.97
CA PHE A 340 11.75 19.55 -5.76
C PHE A 340 10.92 19.37 -7.02
N ASP A 341 9.87 18.55 -6.93
CA ASP A 341 8.95 18.30 -8.03
C ASP A 341 7.69 19.13 -7.85
N GLU A 342 7.59 20.27 -8.56
CA GLU A 342 6.45 21.20 -8.48
C GLU A 342 6.05 21.62 -7.04
N SER A 343 6.98 21.49 -6.09
CA SER A 343 6.67 21.69 -4.68
C SER A 343 6.31 23.15 -4.35
N PHE A 344 6.72 24.08 -5.21
CA PHE A 344 6.50 25.52 -5.09
C PHE A 344 5.17 26.01 -5.68
N ALA A 345 4.44 25.18 -6.43
CA ALA A 345 3.28 25.62 -7.21
C ALA A 345 2.08 26.13 -6.37
N ALA A 346 2.01 25.74 -5.10
CA ALA A 346 0.94 26.13 -4.18
C ALA A 346 1.25 27.38 -3.35
N LEU A 347 2.41 28.03 -3.57
CA LEU A 347 2.86 29.20 -2.82
C LEU A 347 2.43 30.49 -3.52
N ASP A 348 1.95 31.44 -2.72
CA ASP A 348 1.79 32.83 -3.15
C ASP A 348 3.17 33.48 -3.43
N PRO A 349 3.22 34.56 -4.22
CA PRO A 349 4.48 35.15 -4.69
C PRO A 349 5.47 35.51 -3.57
N GLU A 350 4.99 36.02 -2.43
CA GLU A 350 5.85 36.40 -1.31
C GLU A 350 6.47 35.16 -0.64
N ASN A 351 5.65 34.15 -0.34
CA ASN A 351 6.15 32.90 0.25
C ASN A 351 7.01 32.10 -0.71
N LEU A 352 6.75 32.19 -2.03
CA LEU A 352 7.59 31.58 -3.06
C LEU A 352 9.01 32.15 -3.02
N GLU A 353 9.16 33.48 -3.00
CA GLU A 353 10.48 34.11 -2.97
C GLU A 353 11.27 33.71 -1.71
N ARG A 354 10.60 33.74 -0.54
CA ARG A 354 11.19 33.31 0.74
C ARG A 354 11.64 31.85 0.68
N ALA A 355 10.78 30.95 0.18
CA ALA A 355 11.09 29.54 0.07
C ALA A 355 12.25 29.26 -0.89
N LEU A 356 12.26 29.90 -2.06
CA LEU A 356 13.36 29.76 -3.03
C LEU A 356 14.69 30.26 -2.45
N ARG A 357 14.69 31.41 -1.76
CA ARG A 357 15.90 31.93 -1.11
C ARG A 357 16.46 30.94 -0.09
N CYS A 358 15.62 30.46 0.83
CA CYS A 358 16.00 29.46 1.82
C CYS A 358 16.56 28.19 1.17
N VAL A 359 15.89 27.67 0.14
CA VAL A 359 16.34 26.47 -0.59
C VAL A 359 17.67 26.68 -1.29
N LEU A 360 17.85 27.82 -1.98
CA LEU A 360 19.10 28.13 -2.69
C LEU A 360 20.29 28.31 -1.75
N GLU A 361 20.07 28.81 -0.54
CA GLU A 361 21.10 28.98 0.48
C GLU A 361 21.47 27.66 1.17
N ARG A 362 20.51 26.77 1.40
CA ARG A 362 20.71 25.53 2.18
C ARG A 362 20.99 24.29 1.34
N ALA A 363 20.54 24.22 0.09
CA ALA A 363 20.70 23.03 -0.76
C ALA A 363 22.13 22.93 -1.32
N PRO A 364 22.87 21.84 -1.06
CA PRO A 364 24.23 21.68 -1.60
C PRO A 364 24.24 21.50 -3.12
N ALA A 365 23.29 20.75 -3.67
CA ALA A 365 22.97 20.67 -5.08
C ALA A 365 21.46 20.60 -5.22
N LEU A 366 20.91 21.18 -6.28
CA LEU A 366 19.48 21.39 -6.42
C LEU A 366 19.00 20.97 -7.80
N MET A 367 17.91 20.22 -7.85
CA MET A 367 17.15 19.96 -9.06
C MET A 367 15.70 20.38 -8.81
N VAL A 368 15.20 21.31 -9.62
CA VAL A 368 13.79 21.73 -9.58
C VAL A 368 13.11 21.24 -10.85
N ILE A 369 11.93 20.66 -10.71
CA ILE A 369 11.06 20.30 -11.83
C ILE A 369 9.93 21.32 -11.87
N ALA A 370 9.79 21.96 -13.03
CA ALA A 370 8.74 22.93 -13.27
C ALA A 370 8.01 22.65 -14.59
N HIS A 371 6.80 23.18 -14.67
CA HIS A 371 6.07 23.30 -15.93
C HIS A 371 6.12 24.76 -16.40
N PRO A 372 6.25 24.99 -17.72
CA PRO A 372 6.27 26.33 -18.29
C PRO A 372 4.94 27.06 -18.15
#